data_AF-A0AB33GWD2-F1
#
_entry.id   AF-A0AB33GWD2-F1
#
_cell.length_a   1.000
_cell.length_b   1.000
_cell.length_c   1.000
_cell.angle_alpha   90.00
_cell.angle_beta   90.00
_cell.angle_gamma   90.00
#
_symmetry.space_group_name_H-M   'P 1'
#
loop_
_entity.id
_entity.type
_entity.pdbx_description
1 polymer ?
#
loop_
_entity_poly.entity_id
_entity_poly.type
_entity_poly.pdbx_seq_one_letter_code
_entity_poly.pdbx_strand_id
1 'polypeptide(L)'
;MSVSVYSANYDENNFVEGNDSIAVRIMLDYTTIRYHENGLVTNDIETGATLVFAHSNVGFDTVFIHPATSKQSGADYKTLIVYHNQKGARFSDRRLEKLIDELCIYHLYTSVLIENNFLLRFRYMLLKLKSFRWAYFDGEKKFKFSSGIYIPLVSLIVSTIALIVAFIAL
;
A
#
# COMPACT_ATOMS: atom_id res chain seq x y z
N MET A 1 2.78 -17.84 8.99
CA MET A 1 2.38 -17.25 7.70
C MET A 1 1.48 -18.25 7.01
N SER A 2 0.29 -17.82 6.59
CA SER A 2 -0.66 -18.68 5.88
C SER A 2 -0.83 -18.23 4.44
N VAL A 3 -1.02 -19.20 3.53
CA VAL A 3 -1.27 -18.96 2.11
C VAL A 3 -2.60 -19.60 1.74
N SER A 4 -3.50 -18.83 1.13
CA SER A 4 -4.79 -19.32 0.68
C SER A 4 -5.11 -18.83 -0.74
N VAL A 5 -5.83 -19.66 -1.48
CA VAL A 5 -6.32 -19.37 -2.84
C VAL A 5 -7.83 -19.49 -2.81
N TYR A 6 -8.52 -18.46 -3.30
CA TYR A 6 -9.99 -18.45 -3.35
C TYR A 6 -10.49 -17.75 -4.62
N SER A 7 -11.65 -18.20 -5.10
CA SER A 7 -12.44 -17.42 -6.06
C SER A 7 -13.00 -16.20 -5.35
N ALA A 8 -12.95 -15.03 -5.98
CA ALA A 8 -13.59 -13.83 -5.44
C ALA A 8 -15.12 -14.04 -5.45
N ASN A 9 -15.70 -14.44 -4.32
CA ASN A 9 -17.14 -14.49 -4.15
C ASN A 9 -17.62 -13.11 -3.73
N TYR A 10 -18.40 -12.46 -4.60
CA TYR A 10 -19.12 -11.23 -4.29
C TYR A 10 -20.13 -11.51 -3.18
N ASP A 11 -19.84 -11.02 -1.98
CA ASP A 11 -20.80 -10.98 -0.88
C ASP A 11 -21.05 -9.50 -0.56
N GLU A 12 -22.32 -9.06 -0.64
CA GLU A 12 -22.73 -7.64 -0.65
C GLU A 12 -22.34 -6.88 0.63
N ASN A 13 -21.92 -7.60 1.68
CA ASN A 13 -21.57 -7.03 2.99
C ASN A 13 -20.10 -7.17 3.38
N ASN A 14 -19.26 -7.80 2.56
CA ASN A 14 -17.83 -7.96 2.83
C ASN A 14 -17.01 -7.35 1.69
N PHE A 15 -16.00 -6.57 2.06
CA PHE A 15 -15.10 -5.88 1.14
C PHE A 15 -14.33 -6.90 0.29
N VAL A 16 -14.78 -7.15 -0.95
CA VAL A 16 -14.05 -7.99 -1.90
C VAL A 16 -13.20 -7.08 -2.79
N GLU A 17 -12.00 -6.75 -2.33
CA GLU A 17 -10.93 -6.26 -3.21
C GLU A 17 -10.36 -7.47 -3.96
N GLY A 18 -10.99 -7.78 -5.09
CA GLY A 18 -10.63 -8.84 -6.01
C GLY A 18 -11.05 -8.45 -7.41
N ASN A 19 -10.24 -8.81 -8.38
CA ASN A 19 -10.58 -8.68 -9.79
C ASN A 19 -11.26 -10.01 -10.20
N ASP A 20 -12.19 -10.00 -11.17
CA ASP A 20 -13.20 -11.04 -11.49
C ASP A 20 -12.76 -12.53 -11.65
N SER A 21 -11.49 -12.92 -11.42
CA SER A 21 -11.01 -14.29 -11.71
C SER A 21 -10.43 -15.05 -10.52
N ILE A 22 -9.28 -14.66 -9.98
CA ILE A 22 -8.54 -15.45 -8.97
C ILE A 22 -7.78 -14.53 -8.01
N ALA A 23 -7.84 -14.83 -6.70
CA ALA A 23 -7.02 -14.18 -5.70
C ALA A 23 -6.11 -15.16 -4.94
N VAL A 24 -4.82 -14.80 -4.79
CA VAL A 24 -3.87 -15.47 -3.90
C VAL A 24 -3.55 -14.55 -2.74
N ARG A 25 -3.67 -15.06 -1.52
CA ARG A 25 -3.44 -14.29 -0.30
C ARG A 25 -2.26 -14.83 0.48
N ILE A 26 -1.37 -13.93 0.89
CA ILE A 26 -0.29 -14.17 1.84
C ILE A 26 -0.60 -13.34 3.09
N MET A 27 -0.81 -14.00 4.23
CA MET A 27 -1.14 -13.34 5.49
C MET A 27 -0.08 -13.63 6.55
N LEU A 28 0.41 -12.56 7.18
CA LEU A 28 1.22 -12.68 8.39
C LEU A 28 0.32 -13.14 9.56
N ASP A 29 0.87 -13.95 10.47
CA ASP A 29 0.04 -14.54 11.52
C ASP A 29 -0.50 -13.49 12.48
N TYR A 30 -1.66 -13.79 13.07
CA TYR A 30 -2.23 -12.95 14.11
C TYR A 30 -1.36 -13.01 15.36
N THR A 31 -1.27 -11.89 16.07
CA THR A 31 -0.52 -11.80 17.33
C THR A 31 -1.46 -11.35 18.44
N THR A 32 -1.42 -12.04 19.57
CA THR A 32 -2.15 -11.64 20.78
C THR A 32 -1.34 -10.59 21.52
N ILE A 33 -1.96 -9.45 21.81
CA ILE A 33 -1.32 -8.31 22.44
C ILE A 33 -1.97 -8.09 23.80
N ARG A 34 -1.13 -8.03 24.83
CA ARG A 34 -1.54 -7.72 26.21
C ARG A 34 -1.24 -6.27 26.49
N TYR A 35 -2.24 -5.54 26.97
CA TYR A 35 -2.07 -4.14 27.34
C TYR A 35 -2.88 -3.82 28.60
N HIS A 36 -2.53 -2.72 29.25
CA HIS A 36 -3.20 -2.26 30.46
C HIS A 36 -4.20 -1.18 30.11
N GLU A 37 -5.46 -1.40 30.45
CA GLU A 37 -6.55 -0.44 30.26
C GLU A 37 -7.24 -0.23 31.61
N ASN A 38 -7.23 1.01 32.12
CA ASN A 38 -7.82 1.36 33.43
C ASN A 38 -7.34 0.47 34.60
N GLY A 39 -6.08 0.04 34.58
CA GLY A 39 -5.48 -0.80 35.63
C GLY A 39 -5.79 -2.30 35.52
N LEU A 40 -6.51 -2.74 34.48
CA LEU A 40 -6.78 -4.14 34.17
C LEU A 40 -5.96 -4.58 32.97
N VAL A 41 -5.50 -5.84 32.98
CA VAL A 41 -4.84 -6.46 31.81
C VAL A 41 -5.91 -6.93 30.84
N THR A 42 -5.95 -6.32 29.67
CA THR A 42 -6.83 -6.68 28.56
C THR A 42 -6.01 -7.35 27.45
N ASN A 43 -6.65 -8.25 26.70
CA ASN A 43 -6.08 -8.86 25.50
C ASN A 43 -6.74 -8.26 24.26
N ASP A 44 -5.95 -7.89 23.27
CA ASP A 44 -6.41 -7.65 21.91
C ASP A 44 -5.79 -8.66 20.95
N ILE A 45 -6.46 -8.90 19.83
CA ILE A 45 -5.95 -9.75 18.75
C ILE A 45 -5.63 -8.83 17.59
N GLU A 46 -4.34 -8.72 17.26
CA GLU A 46 -3.90 -8.05 16.05
C GLU A 46 -4.01 -9.03 14.88
N THR A 47 -4.78 -8.62 13.88
CA THR A 47 -4.79 -9.29 12.58
C THR A 47 -3.52 -8.91 11.83
N GLY A 48 -2.79 -9.90 11.29
CA GLY A 48 -1.58 -9.63 10.52
C GLY A 48 -1.88 -8.93 9.19
N ALA A 49 -0.91 -8.17 8.69
CA ALA A 49 -1.03 -7.55 7.38
C ALA A 49 -1.13 -8.63 6.30
N THR A 50 -1.82 -8.29 5.21
CA THR A 50 -2.17 -9.26 4.17
C THR A 50 -1.81 -8.75 2.79
N LEU A 51 -1.07 -9.53 2.02
CA LEU A 51 -0.77 -9.27 0.61
C LEU A 51 -1.73 -10.10 -0.26
N VAL A 52 -2.45 -9.43 -1.17
CA VAL A 52 -3.45 -10.05 -2.06
C VAL A 52 -3.02 -9.83 -3.50
N PHE A 53 -2.78 -10.92 -4.22
CA PHE A 53 -2.60 -10.93 -5.66
C PHE A 53 -3.96 -11.19 -6.30
N ALA A 54 -4.51 -10.21 -7.00
CA ALA A 54 -5.80 -10.32 -7.68
C ALA A 54 -5.59 -10.29 -9.20
N HIS A 55 -6.01 -11.35 -9.88
CA HIS A 55 -6.07 -11.43 -11.33
C HIS A 55 -7.52 -11.15 -11.80
N SER A 56 -7.70 -10.49 -12.94
CA SER A 56 -9.03 -10.29 -13.56
C SER A 56 -9.19 -11.08 -14.84
N ASN A 57 -10.45 -11.40 -15.15
CA ASN A 57 -10.84 -12.02 -16.41
C ASN A 57 -10.44 -11.19 -17.64
N VAL A 58 -10.23 -9.88 -17.49
CA VAL A 58 -9.79 -8.97 -18.55
C VAL A 58 -8.24 -8.93 -18.67
N GLY A 59 -7.53 -9.75 -17.87
CA GLY A 59 -6.08 -9.90 -17.93
C GLY A 59 -5.27 -8.88 -17.11
N PHE A 60 -5.94 -8.15 -16.21
CA PHE A 60 -5.29 -7.21 -15.29
C PHE A 60 -4.80 -7.92 -14.02
N ASP A 61 -3.54 -7.67 -13.64
CA ASP A 61 -2.99 -8.07 -12.36
C ASP A 61 -2.92 -6.87 -11.43
N THR A 62 -3.52 -6.96 -10.25
CA THR A 62 -3.39 -5.95 -9.20
C THR A 62 -2.98 -6.61 -7.89
N VAL A 63 -2.01 -6.03 -7.20
CA VAL A 63 -1.55 -6.50 -5.90
C VAL A 63 -1.83 -5.44 -4.84
N PHE A 64 -2.51 -5.86 -3.79
CA PHE A 64 -2.92 -5.01 -2.68
C PHE A 64 -2.24 -5.45 -1.39
N ILE A 65 -1.99 -4.51 -0.49
CA ILE A 65 -1.61 -4.78 0.89
C ILE A 65 -2.69 -4.23 1.81
N HIS A 66 -3.32 -5.10 2.58
CA HIS A 66 -4.17 -4.73 3.70
C HIS A 66 -3.33 -4.57 4.97
N PRO A 67 -3.65 -3.55 5.78
CA PRO A 67 -2.91 -3.27 7.00
C PRO A 67 -3.13 -4.36 8.05
N ALA A 68 -2.22 -4.42 9.03
CA ALA A 68 -2.54 -5.08 10.28
C ALA A 68 -3.54 -4.23 11.05
N THR A 69 -4.57 -4.86 11.60
CA THR A 69 -5.61 -4.14 12.36
C THR A 69 -5.69 -4.69 13.78
N SER A 70 -5.76 -3.75 14.72
CA SER A 70 -5.97 -3.97 16.16
C SER A 70 -6.74 -2.77 16.70
N LYS A 71 -7.49 -2.98 17.78
CA LYS A 71 -8.20 -1.90 18.49
C LYS A 71 -7.26 -0.84 19.06
N GLN A 72 -5.99 -1.21 19.30
CA GLN A 72 -4.98 -0.37 19.92
C GLN A 72 -4.00 0.26 18.93
N SER A 73 -4.02 -0.13 17.66
CA SER A 73 -3.12 0.51 16.71
C SER A 73 -3.65 1.90 16.34
N GLY A 74 -2.75 2.88 16.38
CA GLY A 74 -3.03 4.29 16.06
C GLY A 74 -2.76 4.65 14.60
N ALA A 75 -2.46 3.66 13.75
CA ALA A 75 -2.14 3.89 12.35
C ALA A 75 -3.41 4.11 11.50
N ASP A 76 -3.38 5.03 10.55
CA ASP A 76 -4.47 5.20 9.57
C ASP A 76 -4.41 4.05 8.53
N TYR A 77 -5.40 3.17 8.61
CA TYR A 77 -5.48 1.90 7.88
C TYR A 77 -6.09 2.11 6.50
N LYS A 78 -5.27 2.17 5.45
CA LYS A 78 -5.77 2.20 4.06
C LYS A 78 -5.13 1.08 3.28
N THR A 79 -5.94 0.33 2.52
CA THR A 79 -5.39 -0.63 1.55
C THR A 79 -4.45 0.10 0.60
N LEU A 80 -3.26 -0.47 0.39
CA LEU A 80 -2.26 0.06 -0.53
C LEU A 80 -2.17 -0.78 -1.80
N ILE A 81 -2.21 -0.14 -2.97
CA ILE A 81 -1.96 -0.81 -4.24
C ILE A 81 -0.45 -0.79 -4.48
N VAL A 82 0.20 -1.95 -4.43
CA VAL A 82 1.67 -2.01 -4.58
C VAL A 82 2.10 -2.40 -5.99
N TYR A 83 1.22 -3.01 -6.76
CA TYR A 83 1.49 -3.35 -8.15
C TYR A 83 0.20 -3.34 -8.95
N HIS A 84 0.28 -2.85 -10.19
CA HIS A 84 -0.79 -2.95 -11.16
C HIS A 84 -0.18 -3.15 -12.54
N ASN A 85 -0.72 -4.08 -13.32
CA ASN A 85 -0.30 -4.35 -14.69
C ASN A 85 -1.49 -4.70 -15.58
N GLN A 86 -1.47 -4.13 -16.77
CA GLN A 86 -2.52 -4.28 -17.79
C GLN A 86 -2.34 -5.47 -18.73
N LYS A 87 -1.17 -6.11 -18.67
CA LYS A 87 -0.90 -7.34 -19.40
C LYS A 87 -0.46 -8.38 -18.39
N GLY A 88 -1.33 -9.35 -18.10
CA GLY A 88 -1.07 -10.45 -17.18
C GLY A 88 0.37 -10.94 -17.30
N ALA A 89 1.19 -10.70 -16.29
CA ALA A 89 2.63 -10.93 -16.37
C ALA A 89 3.07 -11.87 -15.27
N ARG A 90 3.99 -12.79 -15.61
CA ARG A 90 4.64 -13.60 -14.60
C ARG A 90 5.44 -12.70 -13.65
N PHE A 91 5.18 -12.87 -12.35
CA PHE A 91 6.02 -12.28 -11.32
C PHE A 91 7.37 -12.98 -11.33
N SER A 92 8.44 -12.20 -11.44
CA SER A 92 9.81 -12.69 -11.21
C SER A 92 10.07 -12.82 -9.71
N ASP A 93 10.94 -13.73 -9.28
CA ASP A 93 11.31 -13.92 -7.87
C ASP A 93 11.73 -12.61 -7.20
N ARG A 94 12.58 -11.81 -7.86
CA ARG A 94 13.00 -10.48 -7.37
C ARG A 94 11.85 -9.50 -7.11
N ARG A 95 10.73 -9.64 -7.82
CA ARG A 95 9.54 -8.80 -7.60
C ARG A 95 8.72 -9.34 -6.43
N LEU A 96 8.62 -10.66 -6.32
CA LEU A 96 7.93 -11.30 -5.20
C LEU A 96 8.63 -10.94 -3.88
N GLU A 97 9.95 -11.04 -3.82
CA GLU A 97 10.75 -10.61 -2.66
C GLU A 97 10.45 -9.16 -2.28
N LYS A 98 10.46 -8.25 -3.26
CA LYS A 98 10.11 -6.83 -3.03
C LYS A 98 8.69 -6.65 -2.47
N LEU A 99 7.72 -7.42 -2.94
CA LEU A 99 6.34 -7.33 -2.45
C LEU A 99 6.22 -7.86 -1.02
N ILE A 100 6.96 -8.91 -0.67
CA ILE A 100 7.05 -9.44 0.70
C ILE A 100 7.74 -8.43 1.62
N ASP A 101 8.83 -7.79 1.17
CA ASP A 101 9.49 -6.72 1.93
C ASP A 101 8.53 -5.55 2.20
N GLU A 102 7.76 -5.15 1.19
CA GLU A 102 6.75 -4.10 1.30
C GLU A 102 5.62 -4.50 2.27
N LEU A 103 5.19 -5.77 2.26
CA LEU A 103 4.26 -6.33 3.24
C LEU A 103 4.82 -6.24 4.66
N CYS A 104 6.06 -6.66 4.88
CA CYS A 104 6.71 -6.59 6.19
C CYS A 104 6.85 -5.15 6.69
N ILE A 105 7.27 -4.22 5.82
CA ILE A 105 7.37 -2.79 6.15
C ILE A 105 6.00 -2.25 6.56
N TYR A 106 4.95 -2.58 5.80
CA TYR A 106 3.62 -2.08 6.10
C TYR A 106 3.06 -2.70 7.39
N HIS A 107 3.25 -4.00 7.59
CA HIS A 107 2.89 -4.68 8.84
C HIS A 107 3.52 -4.00 10.05
N LEU A 108 4.84 -3.80 10.04
CA LEU A 108 5.57 -3.14 11.12
C LEU A 108 5.08 -1.71 11.38
N TYR A 109 4.67 -0.99 10.33
CA TYR A 109 4.15 0.36 10.47
C TYR A 109 2.71 0.40 11.02
N THR A 110 1.89 -0.62 10.73
CA THR A 110 0.48 -0.66 11.15
C THR A 110 0.23 -1.48 12.41
N SER A 111 1.19 -2.29 12.85
CA SER A 111 1.11 -3.11 14.05
C SER A 111 1.00 -2.24 15.32
N VAL A 112 0.52 -2.79 16.43
CA VAL A 112 0.49 -2.06 17.70
C VAL A 112 1.90 -1.87 18.27
N LEU A 113 2.83 -2.79 17.96
CA LEU A 113 4.20 -2.81 18.51
C LEU A 113 5.17 -1.88 17.77
N ILE A 114 4.70 -0.77 17.19
CA ILE A 114 5.54 0.15 16.41
C ILE A 114 6.67 0.70 17.28
N GLU A 115 7.90 0.29 16.97
CA GLU A 115 9.07 1.13 17.25
C GLU A 115 9.06 2.31 16.29
N ASN A 116 8.85 3.50 16.84
CA ASN A 116 8.71 4.73 16.09
C ASN A 116 10.05 5.18 15.46
N ASN A 117 10.45 4.51 14.38
CA ASN A 117 11.70 4.76 13.68
C ASN A 117 11.48 5.68 12.47
N PHE A 118 12.30 6.74 12.37
CA PHE A 118 12.25 7.69 11.25
C PHE A 118 12.38 6.99 9.88
N LEU A 119 13.27 6.01 9.79
CA LEU A 119 13.52 5.25 8.55
C LEU A 119 12.30 4.42 8.13
N LEU A 120 11.55 3.86 9.10
CA LEU A 120 10.31 3.14 8.83
C LEU A 120 9.22 4.08 8.30
N ARG A 121 9.07 5.27 8.92
CA ARG A 121 8.15 6.32 8.43
C ARG A 121 8.48 6.74 7.00
N PHE A 122 9.76 6.91 6.69
CA PHE A 122 10.19 7.27 5.33
C PHE A 122 9.87 6.16 4.32
N ARG A 123 10.15 4.90 4.66
CA ARG A 123 9.79 3.75 3.80
C ARG A 123 8.28 3.64 3.59
N TYR A 124 7.48 3.83 4.64
CA TYR A 124 6.03 3.89 4.52
C TYR A 124 5.56 5.04 3.62
N MET A 125 6.16 6.23 3.73
CA MET A 125 5.85 7.36 2.86
C MET A 125 6.08 7.01 1.38
N LEU A 126 7.21 6.35 1.05
CA LEU A 126 7.49 5.87 -0.30
C LEU A 126 6.44 4.85 -0.78
N LEU A 127 6.03 3.94 0.10
CA LEU A 127 4.98 2.96 -0.18
C LEU A 127 3.63 3.62 -0.47
N LYS A 128 3.26 4.63 0.32
CA LYS A 128 2.05 5.43 0.13
C LYS A 128 2.09 6.20 -1.19
N LEU A 129 3.23 6.80 -1.53
CA LEU A 129 3.44 7.47 -2.81
C LEU A 129 3.32 6.49 -3.99
N LYS A 130 3.88 5.28 -3.84
CA LYS A 130 3.78 4.20 -4.83
C LYS A 130 2.32 3.78 -5.04
N SER A 131 1.57 3.59 -3.97
CA SER A 131 0.13 3.30 -3.99
C SER A 131 -0.67 4.40 -4.67
N PHE A 132 -0.38 5.64 -4.31
CA PHE A 132 -0.98 6.80 -4.96
C PHE A 132 -0.70 6.81 -6.46
N ARG A 133 0.53 6.53 -6.91
CA ARG A 133 0.84 6.45 -8.35
C ARG A 133 0.00 5.40 -9.09
N TRP A 134 -0.27 4.25 -8.47
CA TRP A 134 -1.05 3.18 -9.08
C TRP A 134 -2.56 3.47 -9.08
N ALA A 135 -3.10 4.06 -8.02
CA ALA A 135 -4.51 4.44 -7.94
C ALA A 135 -4.95 5.43 -9.04
N TYR A 136 -4.02 6.24 -9.54
CA TYR A 136 -4.26 7.22 -10.61
C TYR A 136 -3.82 6.73 -11.99
N PHE A 137 -3.51 5.44 -12.16
CA PHE A 137 -3.10 4.91 -13.47
C PHE A 137 -4.28 4.72 -14.45
N ASP A 138 -5.50 4.91 -13.96
CA ASP A 138 -6.76 4.90 -14.71
C ASP A 138 -6.95 6.18 -15.55
N GLY A 139 -7.43 6.06 -16.79
CA GLY A 139 -7.29 7.06 -17.86
C GLY A 139 -7.86 8.44 -17.53
N GLU A 140 -9.04 8.51 -16.91
CA GLU A 140 -9.67 9.78 -16.53
C GLU A 140 -8.99 10.45 -15.32
N LYS A 141 -8.45 9.66 -14.39
CA LYS A 141 -7.79 10.17 -13.17
C LYS A 141 -6.34 10.59 -13.45
N LYS A 142 -5.69 10.02 -14.47
CA LYS A 142 -4.37 10.46 -14.98
C LYS A 142 -4.37 11.94 -15.37
N PHE A 143 -5.40 12.39 -16.08
CA PHE A 143 -5.48 13.78 -16.54
C PHE A 143 -5.56 14.76 -15.38
N LYS A 144 -6.42 14.50 -14.38
CA LYS A 144 -6.52 15.32 -13.15
C LYS A 144 -5.22 15.35 -12.35
N PHE A 145 -4.49 14.24 -12.28
CA PHE A 145 -3.19 14.20 -11.62
C PHE A 145 -2.12 15.00 -12.37
N SER A 146 -2.05 14.81 -13.70
CA SER A 146 -1.10 15.54 -14.55
C SER A 146 -1.34 17.05 -14.49
N SER A 147 -2.59 17.50 -14.56
CA SER A 147 -2.90 18.92 -14.52
C SER A 147 -2.78 19.54 -13.13
N GLY A 148 -3.15 18.82 -12.07
CA GLY A 148 -3.16 19.35 -10.71
C GLY A 148 -1.81 19.32 -9.98
N ILE A 149 -0.92 18.37 -10.31
CA ILE A 149 0.34 18.18 -9.59
C ILE A 149 1.55 18.28 -10.53
N TYR A 150 1.50 17.65 -11.70
CA TYR A 150 2.67 17.59 -12.58
C TYR A 150 2.98 18.96 -13.23
N ILE A 151 1.96 19.64 -13.79
CA ILE A 151 2.14 20.96 -14.41
C ILE A 151 2.68 22.01 -13.42
N PRO A 152 2.12 22.18 -12.20
CA PRO A 152 2.66 23.13 -11.23
C PRO A 152 4.08 22.81 -10.79
N LEU A 153 4.43 21.53 -10.63
CA LEU A 153 5.74 21.11 -10.15
C LEU A 153 6.82 21.34 -11.22
N VAL A 154 6.53 21.04 -12.49
CA VAL A 154 7.42 21.38 -13.61
C VAL A 154 7.56 22.89 -13.76
N SER A 155 6.46 23.65 -13.63
CA SER A 155 6.49 25.12 -13.62
C SER A 155 7.41 25.66 -12.52
N LEU A 156 7.35 25.10 -11.31
CA LEU A 156 8.19 25.49 -10.19
C LEU A 156 9.68 25.19 -10.45
N ILE A 157 10.00 24.05 -11.05
CA ILE A 157 11.37 23.69 -11.44
C ILE A 157 11.90 24.68 -12.49
N VAL A 158 11.12 24.97 -13.53
CA VAL A 158 11.52 25.93 -14.57
C VAL A 158 11.71 27.32 -13.98
N SER A 159 10.82 27.75 -13.08
CA SER A 159 10.93 29.01 -12.36
C SER A 159 12.20 29.09 -11.50
N THR A 160 12.53 28.03 -10.78
CA THR A 160 13.76 28.00 -9.95
C THR A 160 15.02 28.00 -10.81
N ILE A 161 15.05 27.27 -11.92
CA ILE A 161 16.17 27.30 -12.87
C ILE A 161 16.33 28.72 -13.45
N ALA A 162 15.23 29.35 -13.90
CA ALA A 162 15.27 30.70 -14.43
C ALA A 162 15.79 31.72 -13.40
N LEU A 163 15.40 31.57 -12.13
CA LEU A 163 15.88 32.41 -11.03
C LEU A 163 17.38 32.23 -10.78
N ILE A 164 17.89 31.00 -10.81
CA ILE A 164 19.33 30.72 -10.68
C ILE A 164 20.12 31.33 -11.84
N VAL A 165 19.63 31.17 -13.07
CA VAL A 165 20.28 31.75 -14.27
C VAL A 165 20.29 33.28 -14.19
N ALA A 166 19.17 33.89 -13.78
CA ALA A 166 19.08 35.33 -13.61
C ALA A 166 20.05 35.84 -12.52
N PHE A 167 20.22 35.08 -11.43
CA PHE A 167 21.16 35.44 -10.37
C PHE A 167 22.63 35.32 -10.79
N ILE A 168 22.98 34.35 -11.65
CA ILE A 168 24.34 34.20 -12.20
C ILE A 168 24.65 35.26 -13.27
N ALA A 169 23.63 35.73 -13.98
CA ALA A 169 23.77 36.75 -15.02
C ALA A 169 23.91 38.18 -14.48
N LEU A 170 23.78 38.36 -13.16
CA LEU A 170 23.84 39.62 -12.42
C LEU A 170 25.22 39.78 -11.77
#